data_AF-A0A838WE27-F1
#
_entry.id   AF-A0A838WE27-F1
#
_cell.length_a   1.000
_cell.length_b   1.000
_cell.length_c   1.000
_cell.angle_alpha   90.00
_cell.angle_beta   90.00
_cell.angle_gamma   90.00
#
_symmetry.space_group_name_H-M   'P 1'
#
loop_
_entity.id
_entity.type
_entity.pdbx_description
1 polymer ?
#
loop_
_entity_poly.entity_id
_entity_poly.type
_entity_poly.pdbx_seq_one_letter_code
_entity_poly.pdbx_strand_id
1 'polypeptide(L)'
;MAETTTLAASVQAESHGDSARFILQVTNASERPVQLTFSSGQSFDFIVLREEREVWRWSNDQMFTQAIREETLAPGETRSYDAIWNPPAGTRGEFTVRGLLTVQEHRVEQQTGFRLP
;
A
#
# COMPACT_ATOMS: atom_id res chain seq x y z
N MET A 1 -7.27 -7.04 -27.15
CA MET A 1 -6.33 -7.77 -26.30
C MET A 1 -6.44 -7.12 -24.93
N ALA A 2 -7.00 -7.81 -23.94
CA ALA A 2 -7.14 -7.26 -22.60
C ALA A 2 -5.77 -7.24 -21.94
N GLU A 3 -5.38 -6.12 -21.34
CA GLU A 3 -4.20 -6.04 -20.49
C GLU A 3 -4.47 -6.94 -19.28
N THR A 4 -3.91 -8.14 -19.27
CA THR A 4 -4.02 -9.02 -18.11
C THR A 4 -3.16 -8.43 -17.01
N THR A 5 -3.76 -7.64 -16.12
CA THR A 5 -3.09 -7.16 -14.91
C THR A 5 -2.67 -8.37 -14.06
N THR A 6 -1.39 -8.71 -14.09
CA THR A 6 -0.82 -9.92 -13.47
C THR A 6 -0.92 -9.91 -11.94
N LEU A 7 -0.95 -8.72 -11.35
CA LEU A 7 -1.06 -8.51 -9.91
C LEU A 7 -2.44 -7.97 -9.56
N ALA A 8 -3.19 -8.70 -8.73
CA ALA A 8 -4.37 -8.17 -8.07
C ALA A 8 -3.95 -7.49 -6.77
N ALA A 9 -4.56 -6.34 -6.46
CA ALA A 9 -4.30 -5.65 -5.21
C ALA A 9 -5.61 -5.21 -4.55
N SER A 10 -5.60 -5.17 -3.22
CA SER A 10 -6.67 -4.60 -2.41
C SER A 10 -6.06 -3.80 -1.26
N VAL A 11 -6.75 -2.73 -0.86
CA VAL A 11 -6.39 -1.97 0.34
C VAL A 11 -7.57 -1.94 1.28
N GLN A 12 -7.28 -2.14 2.55
CA GLN A 12 -8.25 -2.11 3.64
C GLN A 12 -7.83 -1.05 4.66
N ALA A 13 -8.82 -0.45 5.31
CA ALA A 13 -8.63 0.53 6.35
C ALA A 13 -9.58 0.23 7.51
N GLU A 14 -9.02 0.09 8.69
CA GLU A 14 -9.73 -0.22 9.93
C GLU A 14 -9.48 0.90 10.93
N SER A 15 -10.54 1.54 11.42
CA SER A 15 -10.44 2.62 12.40
C SER A 15 -10.57 2.06 13.82
N HIS A 16 -9.63 2.42 14.69
CA HIS A 16 -9.57 2.00 16.09
C HIS A 16 -9.44 3.22 16.99
N GLY A 17 -10.57 3.72 17.49
CA GLY A 17 -10.62 5.00 18.21
C GLY A 17 -10.10 6.12 17.31
N ASP A 18 -9.05 6.80 17.75
CA ASP A 18 -8.42 7.92 17.04
C ASP A 18 -7.29 7.49 16.09
N SER A 19 -7.13 6.19 15.83
CA SER A 19 -6.08 5.63 14.95
C SER A 19 -6.68 4.84 13.80
N ALA A 20 -5.90 4.61 12.74
CA ALA A 20 -6.30 3.75 11.63
C ALA A 20 -5.19 2.76 11.27
N ARG A 21 -5.56 1.49 11.06
CA ARG A 21 -4.69 0.45 10.51
C ARG A 21 -4.99 0.27 9.03
N PHE A 22 -3.95 0.19 8.22
CA PHE A 22 -4.05 -0.04 6.78
C PHE A 22 -3.37 -1.35 6.41
N ILE A 23 -3.97 -2.07 5.47
CA ILE A 23 -3.44 -3.33 4.95
C ILE A 23 -3.53 -3.28 3.43
N LEU A 24 -2.39 -3.42 2.75
CA LEU A 24 -2.28 -3.60 1.31
C LEU A 24 -1.99 -5.08 1.06
N GLN A 25 -2.87 -5.76 0.34
CA GLN A 25 -2.64 -7.12 -0.12
C GLN A 25 -2.35 -7.10 -1.60
N VAL A 26 -1.29 -7.78 -2.01
CA VAL A 26 -0.91 -7.97 -3.41
C VAL A 26 -0.81 -9.45 -3.69
N THR A 27 -1.60 -9.91 -4.65
CA THR A 27 -1.70 -11.31 -5.04
C THR A 27 -1.25 -11.46 -6.49
N ASN A 28 -0.38 -12.44 -6.74
CA ASN A 28 -0.13 -12.88 -8.11
C ASN A 28 -1.35 -13.67 -8.61
N ALA A 29 -2.17 -13.04 -9.45
CA ALA A 29 -3.40 -13.63 -9.99
C ALA A 29 -3.15 -14.44 -11.28
N SER A 30 -1.88 -14.58 -11.70
CA SER A 30 -1.51 -15.33 -12.88
C SER A 30 -1.11 -16.77 -12.57
N GLU A 31 -1.01 -17.59 -13.62
CA GLU A 31 -0.56 -18.98 -13.53
C GLU A 31 0.97 -19.12 -13.54
N ARG A 32 1.72 -18.02 -13.57
CA ARG A 32 3.19 -18.01 -13.64
C ARG A 32 3.80 -17.21 -12.50
N PRO A 33 5.03 -17.53 -12.05
CA PRO A 33 5.73 -16.68 -11.11
C PRO A 33 5.90 -15.26 -11.66
N VAL A 34 5.76 -14.27 -10.79
CA VAL A 34 5.97 -12.85 -11.10
C VAL A 34 7.16 -12.35 -10.32
N GLN A 35 8.14 -11.80 -11.04
CA GLN A 35 9.26 -11.10 -10.43
C GLN A 35 8.85 -9.65 -10.14
N LEU A 36 9.19 -9.19 -8.94
CA LEU A 36 8.99 -7.84 -8.45
C LEU A 36 10.35 -7.21 -8.23
N THR A 37 10.65 -6.10 -8.90
CA THR A 37 11.88 -5.37 -8.70
C THR A 37 11.61 -4.09 -7.93
N PHE A 38 12.26 -3.93 -6.78
CA PHE A 38 12.21 -2.74 -5.94
C PHE A 38 13.51 -1.95 -6.14
N SER A 39 13.40 -0.64 -6.35
CA SER A 39 14.56 0.25 -6.50
C SER A 39 15.30 0.55 -5.19
N SER A 40 14.75 0.15 -4.05
CA SER A 40 15.31 0.40 -2.72
C SER A 40 14.81 -0.62 -1.67
N GLY A 41 15.18 -0.38 -0.41
CA GLY A 41 14.60 -1.05 0.76
C GLY A 41 13.09 -0.83 0.93
N GLN A 42 12.49 0.11 0.21
CA GLN A 42 11.06 0.36 0.24
C GLN A 42 10.32 -0.62 -0.68
N SER A 43 9.37 -1.39 -0.11
CA SER A 43 8.47 -2.27 -0.88
C SER A 43 7.07 -1.68 -1.07
N PHE A 44 6.63 -0.81 -0.15
CA PHE A 44 5.29 -0.25 -0.15
C PHE A 44 5.26 1.18 0.40
N ASP A 45 4.14 1.85 0.22
CA ASP A 45 3.82 3.10 0.91
C ASP A 45 2.32 3.19 1.20
N PHE A 46 1.96 3.99 2.21
CA PHE A 46 0.59 4.39 2.45
C PHE A 46 0.52 5.91 2.51
N ILE A 47 -0.41 6.48 1.76
CA ILE A 47 -0.66 7.93 1.75
C ILE A 47 -2.08 8.17 2.22
N VAL A 48 -2.26 8.95 3.27
CA VAL A 48 -3.58 9.38 3.72
C VAL A 48 -3.87 10.77 3.18
N LEU A 49 -5.05 10.89 2.60
CA LEU A 49 -5.59 12.09 1.99
C LEU A 49 -6.82 12.56 2.77
N ARG A 50 -6.97 13.88 2.90
CA ARG A 50 -8.21 14.55 3.28
C ARG A 50 -8.53 15.57 2.21
N GLU A 51 -9.70 15.45 1.58
CA GLU A 51 -10.10 16.35 0.47
C GLU A 51 -8.99 16.41 -0.61
N GLU A 52 -8.49 15.24 -1.02
CA GLU A 52 -7.38 15.08 -1.98
C GLU A 52 -6.01 15.64 -1.55
N ARG A 53 -5.91 16.24 -0.36
CA ARG A 53 -4.65 16.72 0.20
C ARG A 53 -3.96 15.66 1.05
N GLU A 54 -2.69 15.41 0.81
CA GLU A 54 -1.85 14.57 1.67
C GLU A 54 -1.73 15.15 3.08
N VAL A 55 -2.14 14.35 4.06
CA VAL A 55 -2.03 14.68 5.49
C VAL A 55 -1.06 13.76 6.22
N TRP A 56 -0.75 12.59 5.64
CA TRP A 56 0.25 11.66 6.17
C TRP A 56 0.75 10.73 5.07
N ARG A 57 2.00 10.29 5.22
CA ARG A 57 2.64 9.30 4.38
C ARG A 57 3.54 8.43 5.24
N TRP A 58 3.36 7.12 5.15
CA TRP A 58 4.10 6.15 5.97
C TRP A 58 5.62 6.26 5.78
N SER A 59 6.06 6.37 4.52
CA SER A 59 7.48 6.42 4.19
C SER A 59 8.23 7.65 4.72
N ASN A 60 7.55 8.72 5.13
CA ASN A 60 8.20 9.91 5.71
C ASN A 60 8.92 9.62 7.03
N ASP A 61 8.46 8.60 7.77
CA ASP A 61 9.02 8.21 9.08
C ASP A 61 10.01 7.04 8.97
N GLN A 62 10.36 6.61 7.75
CA GLN A 62 11.17 5.42 7.50
C GLN A 62 12.50 5.78 6.83
N MET A 63 13.52 4.97 7.07
CA MET A 63 14.79 5.03 6.35
C MET A 63 14.98 3.77 5.52
N PHE A 64 15.25 3.92 4.23
CA PHE A 64 15.42 2.81 3.30
C PHE A 64 16.85 2.75 2.76
N THR A 65 17.38 1.54 2.65
CA THR A 65 18.64 1.30 1.94
C THR A 65 18.47 1.57 0.44
N GLN A 66 19.52 2.04 -0.21
CA GLN A 66 19.52 2.29 -1.67
C GLN A 66 20.01 1.05 -2.44
N ALA A 67 19.45 -0.11 -2.11
CA ALA A 67 19.78 -1.38 -2.73
C ALA A 67 18.59 -1.90 -3.55
N ILE A 68 18.83 -2.24 -4.81
CA ILE A 68 17.86 -2.92 -5.65
C ILE A 68 17.60 -4.31 -5.07
N ARG A 69 16.33 -4.69 -4.98
CA ARG A 69 15.91 -6.00 -4.48
C ARG A 69 14.93 -6.63 -5.45
N GLU A 70 15.09 -7.92 -5.67
CA GLU A 70 14.18 -8.72 -6.48
C GLU A 70 13.47 -9.72 -5.58
N GLU A 71 12.16 -9.80 -5.69
CA GLU A 71 11.33 -10.77 -4.99
C GLU A 71 10.49 -11.52 -6.03
N THR A 72 10.17 -12.79 -5.77
CA THR A 72 9.28 -13.59 -6.64
C THR A 72 8.00 -13.90 -5.89
N LEU A 73 6.86 -13.67 -6.55
CA LEU A 73 5.56 -14.18 -6.12
C LEU A 73 5.19 -15.40 -6.96
N ALA A 74 5.03 -16.55 -6.31
CA ALA A 74 4.49 -17.74 -6.95
C ALA A 74 3.02 -17.52 -7.39
N PRO A 75 2.50 -18.34 -8.34
CA PRO A 75 1.09 -18.30 -8.71
C PRO A 75 0.16 -18.39 -7.49
N GLY A 76 -0.79 -17.47 -7.36
CA GLY A 76 -1.72 -17.39 -6.23
C GLY A 76 -1.12 -16.90 -4.91
N GLU A 77 0.20 -16.65 -4.84
CA GLU A 77 0.84 -16.15 -3.64
C GLU A 77 0.42 -14.71 -3.35
N THR A 78 0.19 -14.43 -2.07
CA THR A 78 -0.19 -13.09 -1.58
C THR A 78 0.87 -12.57 -0.62
N ARG A 79 1.24 -11.30 -0.79
CA ARG A 79 1.99 -10.51 0.19
C ARG A 79 1.06 -9.49 0.82
N SER A 80 1.21 -9.31 2.13
CA SER A 80 0.47 -8.32 2.91
C SER A 80 1.46 -7.34 3.50
N TYR A 81 1.16 -6.05 3.38
CA TYR A 81 1.90 -4.95 3.98
C TYR A 81 0.95 -4.17 4.88
N ASP A 82 1.37 -3.86 6.09
CA ASP A 82 0.54 -3.13 7.04
C ASP A 82 1.25 -1.93 7.66
N ALA A 83 0.44 -0.91 7.98
CA ALA A 83 0.89 0.29 8.66
C ALA A 83 -0.21 0.82 9.57
N ILE A 84 0.19 1.55 10.62
CA ILE A 84 -0.73 2.24 11.51
C ILE A 84 -0.48 3.74 11.37
N TRP A 85 -1.56 4.48 11.17
CA TRP A 85 -1.56 5.93 11.26
C TRP A 85 -2.13 6.38 12.60
N ASN A 86 -1.30 7.09 13.36
CA ASN A 86 -1.67 7.76 14.60
C ASN A 86 -1.70 9.27 14.34
N PRO A 87 -2.85 9.83 13.91
CA PRO A 87 -2.97 11.25 13.66
C PRO A 87 -2.90 12.08 14.95
N PRO A 88 -2.72 13.42 14.84
CA PRO A 88 -2.86 14.32 15.97
C PRO A 88 -4.21 14.16 16.68
N ALA A 89 -4.21 14.32 18.00
CA ALA A 89 -5.41 14.21 18.82
C ALA A 89 -6.53 15.13 18.32
N GLY A 90 -7.76 14.60 18.24
CA GLY A 90 -8.91 15.34 17.71
C GLY A 90 -9.00 15.38 16.18
N THR A 91 -8.20 14.57 15.48
CA THR A 91 -8.40 14.33 14.04
C THR A 91 -9.64 13.46 13.83
N ARG A 92 -10.57 13.95 13.00
CA ARG A 92 -11.92 13.39 12.81
C ARG A 92 -12.40 13.53 11.39
N GLY A 93 -13.37 12.70 11.01
CA GLY A 93 -14.07 12.80 9.73
C GLY A 93 -13.56 11.83 8.67
N GLU A 94 -13.83 12.16 7.41
CA GLU A 94 -13.55 11.30 6.25
C GLU A 94 -12.13 11.47 5.74
N PHE A 95 -11.52 10.34 5.40
CA PHE A 95 -10.19 10.24 4.83
C PHE A 95 -10.19 9.20 3.71
N THR A 96 -9.15 9.26 2.88
CA THR A 96 -8.85 8.21 1.90
C THR A 96 -7.42 7.74 2.13
N VAL A 97 -7.21 6.43 2.19
CA VAL A 97 -5.86 5.87 2.15
C VAL A 97 -5.58 5.33 0.75
N ARG A 98 -4.41 5.64 0.22
CA ARG A 98 -3.82 5.01 -0.96
C ARG A 98 -2.72 4.07 -0.51
N GLY A 99 -2.83 2.79 -0.83
CA GLY A 99 -1.78 1.79 -0.66
C GLY A 99 -1.06 1.59 -1.98
N LEU A 100 0.27 1.70 -1.96
CA LEU A 100 1.13 1.61 -3.13
C LEU A 100 2.14 0.48 -2.94
N LEU A 101 2.37 -0.31 -4.00
CA LEU A 101 3.55 -1.15 -4.11
C LEU A 101 4.60 -0.43 -4.96
N THR A 102 5.85 -0.37 -4.50
CA THR A 102 6.92 0.42 -5.13
C THR A 102 7.74 -0.39 -6.14
N VAL A 103 7.09 -1.28 -6.88
CA VAL A 103 7.74 -2.09 -7.93
C VAL A 103 7.97 -1.27 -9.19
N GLN A 104 9.04 -1.57 -9.92
CA GLN A 104 9.43 -0.83 -11.12
C GLN A 104 8.56 -1.16 -12.33
N GLU A 105 8.12 -2.41 -12.44
CA GLU A 105 7.50 -2.96 -13.63
C GLU A 105 6.04 -2.54 -13.79
N HIS A 106 5.34 -2.36 -12.67
CA HIS A 106 3.90 -2.14 -12.65
C HIS A 106 3.52 -1.08 -11.63
N ARG A 107 2.60 -0.18 -11.99
CA ARG A 107 1.96 0.68 -11.01
C ARG A 107 0.87 -0.12 -10.30
N VAL A 108 1.16 -0.62 -9.10
CA VAL A 108 0.14 -1.22 -8.23
C VAL A 108 -0.23 -0.21 -7.17
N GLU A 109 -1.45 0.31 -7.27
CA GLU A 109 -2.01 1.25 -6.33
C GLU A 109 -3.49 0.99 -6.16
N GLN A 110 -3.95 0.96 -4.91
CA GLN A 110 -5.36 0.88 -4.57
C GLN A 110 -5.69 1.93 -3.53
N GLN A 111 -6.95 2.35 -3.48
CA GLN A 111 -7.41 3.30 -2.48
C GLN A 111 -8.75 2.89 -1.88
N THR A 112 -8.97 3.29 -0.63
CA THR A 112 -10.25 3.11 0.05
C THR A 112 -10.52 4.28 1.00
N GLY A 113 -11.79 4.55 1.23
CA GLY A 113 -12.25 5.54 2.21
C GLY A 113 -12.29 4.95 3.62
N PHE A 114 -12.05 5.79 4.62
CA PHE A 114 -12.26 5.45 6.02
C PHE A 114 -12.63 6.69 6.82
N ARG A 115 -13.23 6.48 8.00
CA ARG A 115 -13.69 7.54 8.88
C ARG A 115 -13.11 7.39 10.27
N LEU A 116 -12.52 8.46 10.78
CA LEU A 116 -12.23 8.61 12.20
C LEU A 116 -13.41 9.26 12.92
N PRO A 117 -13.67 8.90 14.20
CA PRO A 117 -14.84 9.33 14.97
C PRO A 117 -15.01 10.86 15.06
#